data_AF-A0A535E691-F1
#
_entry.id   AF-A0A535E691-F1
#
_cell.length_a   1.000
_cell.length_b   1.000
_cell.length_c   1.000
_cell.angle_alpha   90.00
_cell.angle_beta   90.00
_cell.angle_gamma   90.00
#
_symmetry.space_group_name_H-M   'P 1'
#
loop_
_entity.id
_entity.type
_entity.pdbx_description
1 polymer ?
#
loop_
_entity_poly.entity_id
_entity_poly.type
_entity_poly.pdbx_seq_one_letter_code
_entity_poly.pdbx_strand_id
1 'polypeptide(L)' 'MNLLIYGPPGSGKGTQAELLHRSFDIPHIATGDILRGEVAAGTPLGLKAQPIMAAGG' A
#
# COMPACT_ATOMS: atom_id res chain seq x y z
N MET A 1 7.74 11.51 11.68
CA MET A 1 8.17 10.17 12.10
C MET A 1 7.97 9.24 10.93
N ASN A 2 8.95 8.44 10.54
CA ASN A 2 8.84 7.53 9.40
C ASN A 2 8.92 6.09 9.90
N LEU A 3 7.87 5.31 9.66
CA LEU A 3 7.74 3.94 10.16
C LEU A 3 7.54 2.97 9.00
N LEU A 4 8.21 1.81 9.08
CA LEU A 4 8.00 0.68 8.18
C LEU A 4 7.40 -0.48 8.98
N ILE A 5 6.26 -0.99 8.54
CA ILE A 5 5.59 -2.14 9.18
C ILE A 5 5.70 -3.34 8.25
N TYR A 6 6.36 -4.40 8.72
CA TYR A 6 6.59 -5.63 7.97
C TYR A 6 6.14 -6.87 8.77
N GLY A 7 5.79 -7.94 8.07
CA GLY A 7 5.24 -9.16 8.65
C GLY A 7 4.44 -10.00 7.65
N PRO A 8 4.19 -11.29 7.92
CA PRO A 8 3.55 -12.20 6.97
C PRO A 8 2.09 -11.83 6.67
N PRO A 9 1.48 -12.35 5.58
CA PRO A 9 0.04 -12.24 5.36
C PRO A 9 -0.75 -12.70 6.58
N GLY A 10 -1.82 -11.98 6.95
CA GLY A 10 -2.62 -12.29 8.14
C GLY A 10 -2.04 -11.82 9.48
N SER A 11 -0.81 -11.27 9.55
CA SER A 11 -0.19 -10.85 10.81
C SER A 11 -0.74 -9.57 11.45
N GLY A 12 -1.85 -9.01 10.93
CA GLY A 12 -2.49 -7.81 11.51
C GLY A 12 -1.80 -6.46 11.21
N LYS A 13 -0.86 -6.40 10.25
CA LYS A 13 -0.14 -5.14 9.91
C LYS A 13 -1.06 -3.96 9.63
N GLY A 14 -2.12 -4.17 8.84
CA GLY A 14 -3.07 -3.11 8.48
C GLY A 14 -3.79 -2.56 9.71
N THR A 15 -4.20 -3.45 10.63
CA THR A 15 -4.80 -3.06 11.91
C THR A 15 -3.85 -2.19 12.74
N GLN A 16 -2.57 -2.59 12.83
CA GLN A 16 -1.57 -1.82 13.57
C GLN A 16 -1.24 -0.49 12.90
N ALA A 17 -1.15 -0.46 11.57
CA ALA A 17 -0.93 0.77 10.80
C ALA A 17 -2.05 1.79 11.01
N GLU A 18 -3.31 1.35 11.04
CA GLU A 18 -4.47 2.19 11.30
C GLU A 18 -4.47 2.76 12.73
N LEU A 19 -4.11 1.96 13.73
CA LEU A 19 -3.97 2.43 15.11
C LEU A 19 -2.87 3.49 15.23
N LEU A 20 -1.75 3.30 14.54
CA LEU A 20 -0.64 4.26 14.52
C LEU A 20 -1.02 5.56 13.79
N HIS A 21 -1.72 5.47 12.66
CA HIS A 21 -2.26 6.63 11.96
C HIS A 21 -3.11 7.49 12.90
N ARG A 22 -4.07 6.89 13.60
CA ARG A 22 -4.96 7.60 14.53
C ARG A 22 -4.25 8.16 15.75
N SER A 23 -3.27 7.44 16.29
CA SER A 23 -2.61 7.81 17.55
C SER A 23 -1.54 8.90 17.37
N PHE A 24 -0.91 8.96 16.19
CA PHE A 24 0.22 9.84 15.93
C PHE A 24 -0.03 10.84 14.80
N ASP A 25 -1.22 10.87 14.21
CA ASP A 25 -1.59 11.71 13.07
C ASP A 25 -0.58 11.61 11.91
N ILE A 26 -0.17 10.38 11.61
CA ILE A 26 0.77 10.07 10.52
C ILE A 26 0.02 9.42 9.35
N PRO A 27 0.30 9.77 8.09
CA PRO A 27 -0.40 9.16 6.97
C PRO A 27 -0.09 7.67 6.85
N HIS A 28 -1.12 6.85 6.64
CA HIS A 28 -0.97 5.45 6.28
C HIS A 28 -0.70 5.34 4.78
N ILE A 29 0.46 4.79 4.42
CA ILE A 29 0.87 4.59 3.03
C ILE A 29 1.08 3.10 2.79
N ALA A 30 0.32 2.52 1.86
CA ALA A 30 0.44 1.12 1.46
C ALA A 30 0.78 1.01 -0.03
N THR A 31 1.81 0.24 -0.37
CA THR A 31 2.27 0.06 -1.76
C THR A 31 1.16 -0.44 -2.68
N GLY A 32 0.29 -1.33 -2.18
CA GLY A 32 -0.84 -1.85 -2.94
C GLY A 32 -1.83 -0.76 -3.35
N ASP A 33 -2.10 0.21 -2.47
CA ASP A 33 -3.02 1.32 -2.76
C ASP A 33 -2.42 2.30 -3.75
N ILE A 34 -1.13 2.61 -3.61
CA ILE A 34 -0.39 3.46 -4.56
C ILE A 34 -0.44 2.84 -5.96
N LEU A 35 -0.06 1.56 -6.09
CA LEU A 35 -0.02 0.88 -7.38
C LEU A 35 -1.42 0.79 -8.02
N ARG A 36 -2.46 0.46 -7.23
CA ARG A 36 -3.84 0.45 -7.73
C ARG A 36 -4.31 1.85 -8.16
N GLY A 37 -3.92 2.89 -7.43
CA GLY A 37 -4.21 4.28 -7.77
C GLY A 37 -3.59 4.70 -9.10
N GLU A 38 -2.31 4.38 -9.31
CA GLU A 38 -1.61 4.66 -10.58
C GLU A 38 -2.25 3.93 -11.77
N VAL A 39 -2.65 2.67 -11.59
CA VAL A 39 -3.38 1.90 -12.61
C VAL A 39 -4.73 2.55 -12.92
N ALA A 40 -5.50 2.93 -11.90
CA ALA A 40 -6.80 3.58 -12.07
C ALA A 40 -6.68 4.96 -12.75
N ALA A 41 -5.61 5.70 -12.46
CA ALA A 41 -5.31 7.00 -13.07
C ALA A 41 -4.74 6.89 -14.50
N GLY A 42 -4.45 5.67 -14.99
CA GLY A 42 -3.92 5.46 -16.34
C GLY A 42 -2.53 6.06 -16.55
N THR A 43 -1.73 6.21 -15.49
CA THR A 43 -0.40 6.82 -15.61
C THR A 43 0.55 5.90 -16.39
N PRO A 44 1.64 6.43 -16.98
CA PRO A 44 2.65 5.60 -17.63
C PRO A 44 3.24 4.53 -16.69
N LEU A 45 3.30 4.81 -15.39
CA LEU A 45 3.73 3.83 -14.38
C LEU A 45 2.64 2.79 -14.11
N GLY A 46 1.38 3.22 -13.95
CA GLY A 46 0.23 2.34 -13.78
C GLY A 46 0.08 1.34 -14.91
N LEU A 47 0.19 1.79 -16.17
CA LEU A 47 0.12 0.92 -17.35
C LEU A 47 1.25 -0.13 -17.38
N LYS A 48 2.44 0.21 -16.89
CA LYS A 48 3.56 -0.75 -16.76
C LYS A 48 3.34 -1.74 -15.61
N ALA A 49 2.74 -1.30 -14.51
CA ALA A 49 2.48 -2.12 -13.33
C ALA A 49 1.29 -3.08 -13.51
N GLN A 50 0.27 -2.68 -14.27
CA GLN A 50 -0.98 -3.40 -14.46
C GLN A 50 -0.81 -4.89 -14.84
N PRO A 51 -0.03 -5.27 -15.87
CA PRO A 51 0.12 -6.70 -16.24
C PRO A 51 0.82 -7.53 -15.14
N ILE A 52 1.74 -6.92 -14.38
CA ILE A 52 2.47 -7.59 -13.29
C ILE A 52 1.52 -7.85 -12.12
N MET A 53 0.73 -6.86 -11.75
CA MET A 53 -0.26 -6.99 -10.68
C MET A 53 -1.35 -8.02 -11.01
N ALA A 54 -1.75 -8.12 -12.28
CA ALA A 54 -2.73 -9.11 -12.73
C ALA A 54 -2.21 -10.56 -12.67
N ALA A 55 -0.89 -10.76 -12.75
CA ALA A 55 -0.27 -12.08 -12.66
C ALA A 55 -0.16 -12.62 -11.21
N GLY A 56 -0.65 -11.89 -10.21
CA GLY A 56 -0.59 -12.27 -8.80
C GLY A 56 0.54 -11.62 -8.01
N GLY A 57 1.41 -10.84 -8.67
CA GLY A 57 2.58 -10.22 -8.05
C GLY A 57 3.74 -11.17 -7.84
#